data_AF-A0A9K3JRF5-F1
#
_entry.id   AF-A0A9K3JRF5-F1
#
_cell.length_a   1.000
_cell.length_b   1.000
_cell.length_c   1.000
_cell.angle_alpha   90.00
_cell.angle_beta   90.00
_cell.angle_gamma   90.00
#
_symmetry.space_group_name_H-M   'P 1'
#
loop_
_entity.id
_entity.type
_entity.pdbx_description
1 polymer ?
#
loop_
_entity_poly.entity_id
_entity_poly.type
_entity_poly.pdbx_seq_one_letter_code
_entity_poly.pdbx_strand_id
1 'polypeptide(L)'
;MSHFLVKISAVMSLLDFPVEIREKSIQFLMEMEFCEFSPELEDHFEIFEHIRGFHVTILTSANTQDETLPPWSGFFQKDEGESQ
;
A
#
# COMPACT_ATOMS: atom_id res chain seq x y z
N MET A 1 -1.39 -11.10 6.23
CA MET A 1 -1.58 -9.64 6.28
C MET A 1 -0.24 -8.90 6.15
N SER A 2 0.74 -9.13 7.04
CA SER A 2 2.04 -8.45 6.98
C SER A 2 2.78 -8.59 5.64
N HIS A 3 2.81 -9.78 5.04
CA HIS A 3 3.46 -10.00 3.73
C HIS A 3 2.87 -9.13 2.60
N PHE A 4 1.54 -9.02 2.55
CA PHE A 4 0.84 -8.16 1.59
C PHE A 4 1.15 -6.68 1.85
N LEU A 5 1.13 -6.27 3.13
CA LEU A 5 1.46 -4.91 3.52
C LEU A 5 2.90 -4.53 3.13
N VAL A 6 3.88 -5.40 3.35
CA VAL A 6 5.29 -5.15 2.97
C VAL A 6 5.45 -5.00 1.45
N LYS A 7 4.78 -5.85 0.66
CA LYS A 7 4.81 -5.73 -0.81
C LYS A 7 4.20 -4.41 -1.26
N ILE A 8 3.03 -4.07 -0.73
CA ILE A 8 2.34 -2.81 -1.05
C ILE A 8 3.18 -1.61 -0.61
N SER A 9 3.80 -1.64 0.57
CA SER A 9 4.56 -0.48 1.04
C SER A 9 5.77 -0.20 0.19
N ALA A 10 6.48 -1.24 -0.26
CA ALA A 10 7.58 -1.07 -1.21
C ALA A 10 7.11 -0.38 -2.50
N VAL A 11 6.00 -0.83 -3.08
CA VAL A 11 5.50 -0.25 -4.35
C VAL A 11 4.97 1.17 -4.17
N MET A 12 4.19 1.42 -3.12
CA MET A 12 3.65 2.75 -2.83
C MET A 12 4.75 3.77 -2.50
N SER A 13 5.80 3.37 -1.76
CA SER A 13 6.95 4.24 -1.47
C SER A 13 7.79 4.56 -2.69
N LEU A 14 7.86 3.66 -3.69
CA LEU A 14 8.55 3.92 -4.96
C LEU A 14 7.80 4.94 -5.83
N LEU A 15 6.46 4.93 -5.78
CA LEU A 15 5.60 5.74 -6.65
C LEU A 15 5.05 7.00 -5.98
N ASP A 16 5.46 7.28 -4.73
CA ASP A 16 4.93 8.38 -3.89
C ASP A 16 3.39 8.46 -3.92
N PHE A 17 2.74 7.29 -3.81
CA PHE A 17 1.32 7.14 -4.09
C PHE A 17 0.44 7.85 -3.05
N PRO A 18 -0.63 8.57 -3.45
CA PRO A 18 -1.51 9.25 -2.52
C PRO A 18 -2.30 8.26 -1.65
N VAL A 19 -2.32 8.54 -0.36
CA VAL A 19 -3.04 7.74 0.65
C VAL A 19 -3.98 8.65 1.42
N GLU A 20 -5.20 8.18 1.64
CA GLU A 20 -6.17 8.86 2.48
C GLU A 20 -6.26 8.17 3.85
N ILE A 21 -5.98 8.91 4.92
CA ILE A 21 -6.09 8.41 6.29
C ILE A 21 -7.36 9.01 6.90
N ARG A 22 -8.26 8.13 7.39
CA ARG A 22 -9.52 8.49 8.02
C ARG A 22 -9.70 7.71 9.31
N GLU A 23 -9.78 8.41 10.45
CA GLU A 23 -9.90 7.82 11.79
C GLU A 23 -8.94 6.63 11.97
N LYS A 24 -9.49 5.40 12.02
CA LYS A 24 -8.77 4.14 12.20
C LYS A 24 -8.48 3.38 10.90
N SER A 25 -8.56 4.05 9.76
CA SER A 25 -8.46 3.43 8.45
C SER A 25 -7.54 4.19 7.52
N ILE A 26 -6.93 3.43 6.63
CA ILE A 26 -6.02 3.92 5.60
C ILE A 26 -6.54 3.39 4.27
N GLN A 27 -6.78 4.29 3.33
CA GLN A 27 -7.49 4.01 2.10
C GLN A 27 -6.68 4.49 0.90
N PHE A 28 -6.60 3.66 -0.12
CA PHE A 28 -5.95 4.02 -1.38
C PHE A 28 -6.49 3.15 -2.51
N LEU A 29 -6.32 3.62 -3.74
CA LEU A 29 -6.62 2.85 -4.93
C LEU A 29 -5.35 2.16 -5.40
N MET A 30 -5.33 0.84 -5.45
CA MET A 30 -4.29 0.09 -6.11
C MET A 30 -4.66 -0.03 -7.59
N GLU A 31 -3.99 0.71 -8.46
CA GLU A 31 -4.20 0.62 -9.91
C GLU A 31 -3.63 -0.70 -10.47
N MET A 32 -4.01 -1.06 -11.70
CA MET A 32 -3.51 -2.28 -12.34
C MET A 32 -2.00 -2.28 -12.57
N GLU A 33 -1.38 -1.10 -12.73
CA GLU A 33 0.08 -0.97 -12.83
C GLU A 33 0.79 -1.53 -11.57
N PHE A 34 0.10 -1.58 -10.42
CA PHE A 34 0.63 -2.19 -9.20
C PHE A 34 0.69 -3.73 -9.27
N CYS A 35 -0.14 -4.35 -10.11
CA CYS A 35 -0.21 -5.81 -10.24
C CYS A 35 1.06 -6.38 -10.90
N GLU A 36 1.76 -5.58 -11.70
CA GLU A 36 3.05 -5.94 -12.30
C GLU A 36 4.14 -6.14 -11.23
N PHE A 37 4.00 -5.54 -10.04
CA PHE A 37 4.98 -5.68 -8.96
C PHE A 37 4.71 -6.89 -8.04
N SER A 38 3.60 -7.59 -8.23
CA SER A 38 3.27 -8.81 -7.48
C SER A 38 3.35 -10.00 -8.44
N PRO A 39 4.33 -10.90 -8.30
CA PRO A 39 4.45 -12.10 -9.13
C PRO A 39 3.16 -12.94 -9.15
N GLU A 40 2.42 -12.94 -8.04
CA GLU A 40 1.14 -13.65 -7.91
C GLU A 40 0.02 -13.06 -8.78
N LEU A 41 0.08 -11.75 -9.10
CA LEU A 41 -0.89 -11.08 -9.97
C LEU A 41 -0.40 -11.02 -11.41
N GLU A 42 0.91 -10.90 -11.61
CA GLU A 42 1.57 -10.92 -12.92
C GLU A 42 1.33 -12.24 -13.66
N ASP A 43 1.46 -13.38 -12.99
CA ASP A 43 1.32 -14.72 -13.60
C ASP A 43 -0.13 -15.06 -14.06
N HIS A 44 -1.12 -14.26 -13.63
CA HIS A 44 -2.54 -14.47 -13.91
C HIS A 44 -3.26 -13.20 -14.38
N PHE A 45 -2.53 -12.28 -15.03
CA PHE A 45 -3.04 -10.98 -15.44
C PHE A 45 -4.31 -11.06 -16.32
N GLU A 46 -4.50 -12.17 -17.06
CA GLU A 46 -5.68 -12.43 -17.88
C GLU A 46 -6.99 -12.41 -17.09
N ILE A 47 -6.97 -12.76 -15.79
CA ILE A 47 -8.15 -12.74 -14.93
C ILE A 47 -8.54 -11.30 -14.57
N PHE A 48 -7.57 -10.38 -14.61
CA PHE A 48 -7.70 -9.00 -14.17
C PHE A 48 -7.78 -8.00 -15.33
N GLU A 49 -7.73 -8.44 -16.60
CA GLU A 49 -7.79 -7.61 -17.82
C GLU A 49 -8.86 -6.49 -17.76
N HIS A 50 -10.03 -6.79 -17.19
CA HIS A 50 -11.18 -5.88 -17.17
C HIS A 50 -11.29 -5.08 -15.87
N ILE A 51 -10.45 -5.36 -14.87
CA ILE A 51 -10.44 -4.69 -13.58
C ILE A 51 -9.56 -3.45 -13.71
N ARG A 52 -10.03 -2.32 -13.19
CA ARG A 52 -9.29 -1.04 -13.25
C ARG A 52 -8.37 -0.81 -12.06
N GLY A 53 -8.51 -1.63 -11.03
CA GLY A 53 -7.78 -1.52 -9.77
C GLY A 53 -8.64 -1.99 -8.60
N PHE A 54 -8.05 -1.92 -7.40
CA PHE A 54 -8.66 -2.35 -6.15
C PHE A 54 -8.71 -1.19 -5.18
N HIS A 55 -9.89 -0.93 -4.61
CA HIS A 55 -9.98 -0.08 -3.43
C HIS A 55 -9.49 -0.88 -2.22
N VAL A 56 -8.35 -0.48 -1.68
CA VAL A 56 -7.76 -1.10 -0.50
C VAL A 56 -8.10 -0.24 0.71
N THR A 57 -8.64 -0.87 1.75
CA THR A 57 -8.87 -0.24 3.06
C THR A 57 -8.20 -1.08 4.12
N ILE A 58 -7.19 -0.51 4.77
CA ILE A 58 -6.51 -1.11 5.92
C ILE A 58 -7.18 -0.56 7.17
N LEU A 59 -7.78 -1.45 7.94
CA LEU A 59 -8.33 -1.12 9.25
C LEU A 59 -7.27 -1.36 10.32
N THR A 60 -6.97 -0.34 11.12
CA THR A 60 -6.03 -0.41 12.23
C THR A 60 -6.78 -0.57 13.55
N SER A 61 -6.02 -0.89 14.61
CA SER A 61 -6.52 -0.87 15.99
C SER A 61 -6.49 0.52 16.63
N ALA A 62 -6.07 1.55 15.90
CA ALA A 62 -6.05 2.92 16.39
C ALA A 62 -7.49 3.42 16.61
N ASN A 63 -7.66 4.42 17.47
CA ASN A 63 -8.96 5.01 17.77
C ASN A 63 -9.17 6.36 17.07
N THR A 64 -8.09 7.03 16.70
CA THR A 64 -8.11 8.36 16.08
C THR A 64 -7.19 8.41 14.86
N GLN A 65 -7.39 9.43 14.02
CA GLN A 65 -6.53 9.67 12.86
C GLN A 65 -5.07 9.92 13.25
N ASP A 66 -4.85 10.67 14.34
CA ASP A 66 -3.52 10.98 14.87
C ASP A 66 -2.80 9.73 15.41
N GLU A 67 -3.54 8.71 15.87
CA GLU A 67 -2.98 7.41 16.26
C GLU A 67 -2.68 6.51 15.05
N THR A 68 -3.41 6.67 13.93
CA THR A 68 -3.20 5.91 12.69
C THR A 68 -2.01 6.41 11.87
N LEU A 69 -1.74 7.72 11.94
CA LEU A 69 -0.67 8.38 11.19
C LEU A 69 0.75 7.85 11.49
N PRO A 70 1.20 7.73 12.76
CA PRO A 70 2.56 7.32 13.08
C PRO A 70 2.91 5.90 12.61
N PRO A 71 2.06 4.87 12.84
CA PRO A 71 2.31 3.52 12.31
C PRO A 71 2.41 3.48 10.79
N TRP A 72 1.59 4.28 10.08
CA TRP A 72 1.69 4.39 8.63
C TRP A 72 3.01 5.04 8.22
N SER A 73 3.37 6.18 8.79
CA SER A 73 4.63 6.87 8.45
C SER A 73 5.88 6.02 8.71
N GLY A 74 5.89 5.23 9.80
CA GLY A 74 7.01 4.35 10.12
C GLY A 74 7.09 3.11 9.23
N PHE A 75 5.95 2.62 8.73
CA PHE A 75 5.90 1.44 7.86
C PHE A 75 6.31 1.76 6.41
N PHE A 76 6.19 3.03 6.00
CA PHE A 76 6.47 3.50 4.63
C PHE A 76 7.74 4.34 4.52
N GLN A 77 8.59 4.40 5.56
CA GLN A 77 9.89 5.06 5.45
C GLN A 77 10.63 4.50 4.23
N LYS A 78 10.96 5.39 3.29
CA LYS A 78 11.97 5.08 2.26
C LYS A 78 13.21 4.65 3.04
N ASP A 79 13.76 3.49 2.68
CA ASP A 79 15.09 3.12 3.14
C ASP A 79 16.04 4.16 2.52
N GLU A 80 16.24 5.28 3.21
CA GLU A 80 17.30 6.23 2.92
C GLU A 80 18.58 5.50 3.27
N GLY A 81 19.02 4.62 2.37
CA GLY A 81 20.23 3.83 2.55
C GLY A 81 21.31 4.75 3.10
N GLU A 82 21.89 4.37 4.25
CA GLU A 82 22.87 5.19 4.95
C GLU A 82 23.89 5.71 3.94
N SER A 83 23.84 7.01 3.66
CA SER A 83 24.82 7.65 2.80
C SER A 83 26.16 7.58 3.54
N GLN A 84 26.98 6.57 3.21
CA GLN A 84 28.37 6.48 3.65
C GLN A 84 29.24 7.51 2.93
#